data_AF-A0A1G3IB53-F1
#
_entry.id   AF-A0A1G3IB53-F1
#
_cell.length_a   1.000
_cell.length_b   1.000
_cell.length_c   1.000
_cell.angle_alpha   90.00
_cell.angle_beta   90.00
_cell.angle_gamma   90.00
#
_symmetry.space_group_name_H-M   'P 1'
#
loop_
_entity.id
_entity.type
_entity.pdbx_description
1 polymer ?
#
loop_
_entity_poly.entity_id
_entity_poly.type
_entity_poly.pdbx_seq_one_letter_code
_entity_poly.pdbx_strand_id
1 'polypeptide(L)' 'MSKKAYDKIMAGLEDALAYAKGDAGRGIAHVVRVPVADVKAARRKLGMTQVIFARSFGVSVDTVRNWE' A
#
# COMPACT_ATOMS: atom_id res chain seq x y z
N MET A 1 24.77 -26.16 -1.65
CA MET A 1 23.49 -25.57 -1.19
C MET A 1 22.59 -26.71 -0.75
N SER A 2 22.54 -27.00 0.56
CA SER A 2 22.03 -28.28 1.08
C SER A 2 20.53 -28.43 0.83
N LYS A 3 20.09 -29.63 0.44
CA LYS A 3 18.69 -30.05 0.15
C LYS A 3 17.61 -29.33 0.97
N LYS A 4 17.87 -29.12 2.26
CA LYS A 4 17.00 -28.39 3.20
C LYS A 4 16.63 -26.97 2.77
N ALA A 5 17.54 -26.23 2.11
CA ALA A 5 17.26 -24.89 1.61
C ALA A 5 16.32 -24.94 0.39
N TYR A 6 16.56 -25.88 -0.53
CA TYR A 6 15.69 -26.12 -1.68
C TYR A 6 14.28 -26.50 -1.22
N ASP A 7 14.15 -27.48 -0.32
CA ASP A 7 12.86 -27.97 0.16
C ASP A 7 12.04 -26.84 0.82
N LYS A 8 12.70 -25.97 1.60
CA LYS A 8 12.05 -24.80 2.22
C LYS A 8 11.57 -23.78 1.21
N ILE A 9 12.36 -23.51 0.18
CA ILE A 9 12.00 -22.55 -0.87
C ILE A 9 10.84 -23.11 -1.71
N MET A 10 10.88 -24.41 -2.05
CA MET A 10 9.81 -25.06 -2.80
C MET A 10 8.50 -25.06 -2.02
N ALA A 11 8.53 -25.38 -0.73
CA ALA A 11 7.35 -25.32 0.13
C ALA A 11 6.75 -23.89 0.17
N GLY A 12 7.60 -22.86 0.30
CA GLY A 12 7.13 -21.48 0.25
C GLY A 12 6.54 -21.06 -1.10
N LEU A 13 7.03 -21.63 -2.21
CA LEU A 13 6.48 -21.40 -3.55
C LEU A 13 5.09 -22.04 -3.70
N GLU A 14 4.92 -23.26 -3.19
CA GLU A 14 3.62 -23.95 -3.16
C GLU A 14 2.60 -23.18 -2.32
N ASP A 15 3.02 -22.67 -1.15
CA ASP A 15 2.22 -21.80 -0.29
C ASP A 15 1.75 -20.53 -1.03
N ALA A 16 2.68 -19.85 -1.71
CA ALA A 16 2.37 -18.66 -2.50
C ALA A 16 1.40 -18.95 -3.65
N LEU A 17 1.55 -20.09 -4.34
CA LEU A 17 0.65 -20.50 -5.42
C LEU A 17 -0.76 -20.81 -4.91
N ALA A 18 -0.88 -21.51 -3.77
CA ALA A 18 -2.17 -21.79 -3.16
C ALA A 18 -2.87 -20.50 -2.72
N TYR A 19 -2.12 -19.60 -2.08
CA TYR A 19 -2.61 -18.27 -1.70
C TYR A 19 -3.10 -17.46 -2.90
N ALA A 20 -2.34 -17.43 -4.00
CA ALA A 20 -2.72 -16.75 -5.23
C ALA A 20 -3.99 -17.35 -5.89
N LYS A 21 -4.27 -18.65 -5.67
CA LYS A 21 -5.49 -19.33 -6.13
C LYS A 21 -6.70 -19.12 -5.20
N GLY A 22 -6.53 -18.37 -4.10
CA GLY A 22 -7.61 -18.01 -3.18
C GLY A 22 -7.57 -18.72 -1.82
N ASP A 23 -6.59 -19.58 -1.56
CA ASP A 23 -6.40 -20.17 -0.24
C ASP A 23 -5.68 -19.18 0.69
N ALA A 24 -6.46 -18.27 1.27
CA ALA A 24 -5.95 -17.26 2.21
C ALA A 24 -5.30 -17.86 3.47
N GLY A 25 -5.45 -19.16 3.75
CA GLY A 25 -4.80 -19.85 4.86
C GLY A 25 -3.33 -20.20 4.61
N ARG A 26 -2.87 -20.11 3.35
CA ARG A 26 -1.48 -20.44 2.94
C ARG A 26 -0.58 -19.22 2.82
N GLY A 27 -1.04 -18.05 3.27
CA GLY A 27 -0.26 -16.81 3.27
C GLY A 27 -0.84 -15.78 4.24
N ILE A 28 -0.13 -14.67 4.43
CA ILE A 28 -0.58 -13.57 5.29
C ILE A 28 -0.74 -12.32 4.44
N ALA A 29 -1.97 -11.83 4.31
CA ALA A 29 -2.26 -10.55 3.70
C ALA A 29 -2.19 -9.45 4.75
N HIS A 30 -1.29 -8.49 4.57
CA HIS A 30 -1.32 -7.24 5.35
C HIS A 30 -2.17 -6.22 4.62
N VAL A 31 -3.46 -6.17 4.96
CA VAL A 31 -4.40 -5.20 4.37
C VAL A 31 -4.46 -3.96 5.25
N VAL A 32 -4.06 -2.82 4.70
CA VAL A 32 -4.22 -1.52 5.35
C VAL A 32 -5.47 -0.85 4.80
N ARG A 33 -6.49 -0.66 5.65
CA ARG A 33 -7.67 0.13 5.31
C ARG A 33 -7.39 1.59 5.61
N VAL A 34 -7.29 2.40 4.57
CA VAL A 34 -7.12 3.86 4.71
C VAL A 34 -8.50 4.50 4.67
N PRO A 35 -8.93 5.25 5.70
CA PRO A 35 -10.19 5.97 5.66
C PRO A 35 -10.15 7.10 4.62
N VAL A 36 -11.32 7.51 4.13
CA VAL A 36 -11.42 8.71 3.30
C VAL A 36 -10.94 9.91 4.11
N ALA A 37 -9.94 10.62 3.59
CA ALA A 37 -9.33 11.75 4.27
C ALA A 37 -9.95 13.07 3.80
N ASP A 38 -10.21 13.97 4.76
CA ASP A 38 -10.44 15.39 4.45
C ASP A 38 -9.08 16.04 4.14
N VAL A 39 -8.78 16.10 2.83
CA VAL A 39 -7.51 16.64 2.32
C VAL A 39 -7.34 18.11 2.70
N LYS A 40 -8.44 18.89 2.72
CA LYS A 40 -8.41 20.32 3.04
C LYS A 40 -8.07 20.56 4.51
N ALA A 41 -8.68 19.80 5.42
CA ALA A 41 -8.38 19.87 6.84
C ALA A 41 -6.93 19.45 7.11
N ALA A 42 -6.46 18.36 6.50
CA ALA A 42 -5.08 17.91 6.61
C ALA A 42 -4.08 18.96 6.12
N ARG A 43 -4.30 19.53 4.92
CA ARG A 43 -3.45 20.58 4.36
C ARG A 43 -3.39 21.81 5.26
N ARG A 44 -4.55 22.27 5.78
CA ARG A 44 -4.62 23.42 6.69
C ARG A 44 -3.89 23.15 8.00
N LYS A 45 -4.01 21.95 8.56
CA LYS A 45 -3.27 21.54 9.76
C LYS A 45 -1.76 21.56 9.55
N LEU A 46 -1.30 21.26 8.33
CA LEU A 46 0.11 21.34 7.94
C LEU A 46 0.57 22.76 7.57
N GLY A 47 -0.32 23.76 7.56
CA GLY A 47 0.02 25.15 7.21
C GLY A 47 0.42 25.34 5.75
N MET A 48 0.03 24.44 4.85
CA MET A 48 0.48 24.43 3.46
C MET A 48 -0.53 25.10 2.52
N THR A 49 -0.02 25.76 1.48
CA THR A 49 -0.85 26.13 0.32
C THR A 49 -1.12 24.89 -0.55
N GLN A 50 -2.14 24.93 -1.41
CA GLN A 50 -2.45 23.80 -2.30
C GLN A 50 -1.24 23.43 -3.19
N VAL A 51 -0.47 24.42 -3.66
CA VAL A 51 0.72 24.20 -4.49
C VAL A 51 1.83 23.49 -3.71
N ILE A 52 2.11 23.94 -2.48
CA ILE A 52 3.12 23.31 -1.62
C ILE A 52 2.69 21.89 -1.26
N PHE A 53 1.43 21.69 -0.89
CA PHE A 53 0.88 20.37 -0.60
C PHE A 53 1.00 19.43 -1.80
N ALA A 54 0.56 19.85 -2.99
CA ALA A 54 0.67 19.07 -4.22
C ALA A 54 2.11 18.61 -4.49
N ARG A 55 3.08 19.53 -4.36
CA ARG A 55 4.50 19.24 -4.54
C ARG A 55 5.04 18.28 -3.48
N SER A 56 4.65 18.45 -2.21
CA SER A 56 5.11 17.60 -1.10
C SER A 56 4.62 16.16 -1.20
N PHE A 57 3.40 15.96 -1.72
CA PHE A 57 2.76 14.65 -1.82
C PHE A 57 2.82 14.04 -3.23
N GLY A 58 3.50 14.69 -4.18
CA GLY A 58 3.74 14.14 -5.52
C GLY A 58 2.49 14.06 -6.40
N VAL A 59 1.55 14.99 -6.25
CA VAL A 59 0.30 15.06 -7.03
C VAL A 59 0.19 16.39 -7.76
N SER A 60 -0.72 16.47 -8.74
CA SER A 60 -0.98 17.75 -9.42
C SER A 60 -1.78 18.70 -8.53
N VAL A 61 -1.67 20.01 -8.78
CA VAL A 61 -2.49 21.00 -8.07
C VAL A 61 -3.98 20.78 -8.35
N ASP A 62 -4.34 20.38 -9.57
CA ASP A 62 -5.72 20.10 -9.94
C ASP A 62 -6.27 18.86 -9.22
N THR A 63 -5.43 17.87 -8.95
CA THR A 63 -5.79 16.72 -8.09
C THR A 63 -6.16 17.17 -6.69
N VAL A 64 -5.36 18.06 -6.08
CA VAL A 64 -5.67 18.61 -4.75
C VAL A 64 -6.97 19.42 -4.78
N ARG A 65 -7.21 20.20 -5.84
CA ARG A 65 -8.47 20.97 -5.99
C ARG A 65 -9.69 20.07 -6.11
N ASN A 66 -9.57 18.90 -6.74
CA ASN A 66 -10.67 17.95 -6.88
C ASN A 66 -10.92 17.15 -5.59
N TRP A 67 -9.91 17.00 -4.73
CA TRP A 67 -10.05 16.32 -3.44
C TRP A 67 -10.59 17.22 -2.32
N GLU A 68 -10.38 18.54 -2.43
CA GLU A 68 -10.81 19.56 -1.46
C GLU A 68 -12.18 20.17 -1.76
#